data_AF-A0A7H1MC98-F1
#
_entry.id   AF-A0A7H1MC98-F1
#
_cell.length_a   1.000
_cell.length_b   1.000
_cell.length_c   1.000
_cell.angle_alpha   90.00
_cell.angle_beta   90.00
_cell.angle_gamma   90.00
#
_symmetry.space_group_name_H-M   'P 1'
#
loop_
_entity.id
_entity.type
_entity.pdbx_description
1 polymer ?
#
loop_
_entity_poly.entity_id
_entity_poly.type
_entity_poly.pdbx_seq_one_letter_code
_entity_poly.pdbx_strand_id
1 'polypeptide(L)' 'MCQIDFSPLRLHLKGLSNEEKNKFASDCGTSLGYMRKRMSLNRPFGFLIARKIAEKGVMTPQQLRPNDYENYIWN' A
#
# COMPACT_ATOMS: atom_id res chain seq x y z
N MET A 1 -7.52 -16.71 -4.02
CA MET A 1 -6.66 -15.54 -3.70
C MET A 1 -7.50 -14.57 -2.91
N CYS A 2 -7.08 -14.20 -1.70
CA CYS A 2 -7.75 -13.14 -0.94
C CYS A 2 -7.67 -11.82 -1.72
N GLN A 3 -8.81 -11.15 -1.87
CA GLN A 3 -8.90 -9.85 -2.53
C GLN A 3 -8.40 -8.76 -1.58
N ILE A 4 -7.56 -7.86 -2.07
CA ILE A 4 -7.03 -6.75 -1.28
C ILE A 4 -8.00 -5.57 -1.35
N ASP A 5 -8.50 -5.12 -0.21
CA ASP A 5 -9.27 -3.88 -0.12
C ASP A 5 -8.34 -2.68 0.08
N PHE A 6 -8.17 -1.87 -0.97
CA PHE A 6 -7.38 -0.65 -0.94
C PHE A 6 -8.17 0.60 -0.47
N SER A 7 -9.41 0.45 -0.03
CA SER A 7 -10.25 1.59 0.40
C SER A 7 -9.58 2.47 1.48
N PRO A 8 -8.90 1.92 2.51
CA PRO A 8 -8.20 2.75 3.50
C PRO A 8 -7.09 3.62 2.88
N LEU A 9 -6.27 3.03 2.01
CA LEU A 9 -5.21 3.77 1.31
C LEU A 9 -5.78 4.81 0.33
N ARG A 10 -6.89 4.50 -0.35
CA ARG A 10 -7.57 5.47 -1.23
C ARG A 10 -8.11 6.66 -0.44
N LEU A 11 -8.71 6.42 0.71
CA LEU A 11 -9.22 7.48 1.60
C LEU A 11 -8.07 8.35 2.13
N HIS A 12 -6.99 7.72 2.60
CA HIS A 12 -5.78 8.42 3.04
C HIS A 12 -5.24 9.33 1.93
N LEU A 13 -5.02 8.78 0.73
CA LEU A 13 -4.53 9.56 -0.40
C LEU A 13 -5.51 10.66 -0.82
N LYS A 14 -6.83 10.44 -0.74
CA LYS A 14 -7.83 11.47 -1.08
C LYS A 14 -7.73 12.70 -0.17
N GLY A 15 -7.34 12.51 1.10
CA GLY A 15 -7.13 13.60 2.06
C GLY A 15 -5.87 14.43 1.83
N LEU A 16 -4.96 13.98 0.96
CA LEU A 16 -3.69 14.65 0.68
C LEU A 16 -3.76 15.56 -0.55
N SER A 17 -2.99 16.65 -0.55
CA SER A 17 -2.68 17.43 -1.74
C SER A 17 -1.88 16.60 -2.76
N ASN A 18 -1.72 17.10 -3.98
CA ASN A 18 -0.93 16.39 -5.00
C ASN A 18 0.55 16.27 -4.62
N GLU A 19 1.11 17.29 -3.97
CA GLU A 19 2.50 17.27 -3.49
C GLU A 19 2.67 16.22 -2.39
N GLU A 20 1.76 16.20 -1.41
CA GLU A 20 1.77 15.22 -0.32
C GLU A 20 1.56 13.79 -0.81
N LYS A 21 0.71 13.57 -1.83
CA LYS A 21 0.56 12.25 -2.48
C LYS A 21 1.87 11.75 -3.09
N ASN A 22 2.59 12.64 -3.79
CA ASN A 22 3.87 12.30 -4.39
C ASN A 22 4.93 12.05 -3.31
N LYS A 23 4.96 12.88 -2.26
CA LYS A 23 5.84 12.68 -1.11
C LYS A 23 5.55 11.35 -0.41
N PHE A 24 4.28 11.03 -0.13
CA PHE A 24 3.89 9.77 0.49
C PHE A 24 4.38 8.56 -0.33
N ALA A 25 4.18 8.60 -1.64
CA ALA A 25 4.65 7.54 -2.52
C ALA A 25 6.19 7.41 -2.49
N SER A 26 6.90 8.55 -2.56
CA SER A 26 8.37 8.61 -2.50
C SER A 26 8.91 8.07 -1.19
N ASP A 27 8.34 8.47 -0.05
CA ASP A 27 8.70 7.96 1.27
C ASP A 27 8.52 6.42 1.34
N CYS A 28 7.47 5.91 0.68
CA CYS A 28 7.20 4.48 0.52
C CYS A 28 8.14 3.76 -0.48
N GLY A 29 9.11 4.47 -1.09
CA GLY A 29 10.05 3.92 -2.06
C GLY A 29 9.45 3.64 -3.44
N THR A 30 8.44 4.40 -3.86
CA THR A 30 7.73 4.19 -5.13
C THR A 30 7.22 5.51 -5.72
N SER A 31 6.53 5.46 -6.87
CA SER A 31 5.80 6.59 -7.45
C SER A 31 4.29 6.49 -7.21
N LEU A 32 3.61 7.64 -7.25
CA LEU A 32 2.14 7.71 -7.18
C LEU A 32 1.47 6.95 -8.33
N GLY A 33 2.07 6.99 -9.52
CA GLY A 33 1.60 6.23 -10.69
C GLY A 33 1.66 4.72 -10.47
N TYR A 34 2.76 4.22 -9.91
CA TYR A 34 2.85 2.80 -9.53
C TYR A 34 1.82 2.44 -8.48
N MET A 35 1.61 3.31 -7.47
CA MET A 35 0.60 3.08 -6.45
C MET A 35 -0.80 2.92 -7.05
N ARG A 36 -1.20 3.87 -7.89
CA ARG A 36 -2.48 3.84 -8.61
C ARG A 36 -2.62 2.57 -9.45
N LYS A 37 -1.57 2.17 -10.16
CA LYS A 37 -1.56 0.95 -10.99
C LYS A 37 -1.78 -0.31 -10.16
N ARG A 38 -1.12 -0.48 -9.02
CA ARG A 38 -1.34 -1.67 -8.16
C ARG A 38 -2.75 -1.70 -7.58
N MET A 39 -3.24 -0.55 -7.12
CA MET A 39 -4.60 -0.42 -6.61
C MET A 39 -5.66 -0.66 -7.69
N SER A 40 -5.45 -0.23 -8.95
CA SER A 40 -6.41 -0.46 -10.04
C SER A 40 -6.46 -1.92 -10.48
N LEU A 41 -5.33 -2.64 -10.39
CA LEU A 41 -5.23 -4.05 -10.74
C LEU A 41 -5.61 -5.00 -9.60
N ASN A 42 -5.94 -4.47 -8.41
CA ASN A 42 -6.11 -5.26 -7.18
C ASN A 42 -4.94 -6.23 -6.93
N ARG A 43 -3.71 -5.76 -7.18
CA ARG A 43 -2.50 -6.56 -6.99
C ARG A 43 -1.68 -6.01 -5.81
N PRO A 44 -1.04 -6.89 -5.00
CA PRO A 44 -0.30 -6.46 -3.81
C PRO A 44 0.87 -5.55 -4.16
N PHE A 45 1.25 -4.61 -3.29
CA PHE A 45 2.51 -3.89 -3.42
C PHE A 45 3.70 -4.83 -3.25
N GLY A 46 4.86 -4.52 -3.83
CA GLY A 46 6.10 -5.20 -3.46
C GLY A 46 6.34 -5.12 -1.94
N PHE A 47 6.96 -6.15 -1.36
CA PHE A 47 7.05 -6.31 0.10
C PHE A 47 7.59 -5.06 0.82
N LEU A 48 8.68 -4.47 0.34
CA LEU A 48 9.25 -3.25 0.92
C LEU A 48 8.29 -2.05 0.90
N ILE A 49 7.52 -1.88 -0.18
CA ILE A 49 6.54 -0.80 -0.31
C ILE A 49 5.38 -1.06 0.66
N ALA A 50 4.88 -2.30 0.72
CA ALA A 50 3.84 -2.69 1.67
C ALA A 50 4.29 -2.42 3.12
N ARG A 51 5.52 -2.80 3.49
CA ARG A 51 6.04 -2.58 4.84
C ARG A 51 6.06 -1.10 5.21
N LYS A 52 6.54 -0.24 4.31
CA LYS A 52 6.56 1.21 4.54
C LYS A 52 5.15 1.83 4.64
N ILE A 53 4.18 1.31 3.88
CA ILE A 53 2.77 1.74 4.03
C ILE A 53 2.24 1.33 5.42
N ALA A 54 2.59 0.14 5.90
CA ALA A 54 2.19 -0.36 7.21
C ALA A 54 2.84 0.39 8.37
N GLU A 55 4.15 0.70 8.28
CA GLU A 55 4.88 1.54 9.25
C GLU A 55 4.25 2.93 9.40
N LYS A 56 3.63 3.45 8.34
CA LYS A 56 2.87 4.72 8.36
C LYS A 56 1.45 4.58 8.96
N GLY A 57 1.02 3.38 9.34
CA GLY A 57 -0.27 3.12 9.97
C GLY A 57 -1.49 3.22 9.04
N VAL A 58 -1.30 3.29 7.72
CA VAL A 58 -2.41 3.48 6.76
C VAL A 58 -3.19 2.19 6.52
N MET A 59 -2.48 1.05 6.48
CA MET A 59 -3.03 -0.28 6.32
C MET A 59 -2.12 -1.28 7.05
N THR A 60 -2.69 -2.35 7.58
CA THR A 60 -1.91 -3.41 8.24
C THR A 60 -1.20 -4.31 7.21
N PRO A 61 -0.13 -5.03 7.62
CA PRO A 61 0.52 -6.05 6.77
C PRO A 61 -0.45 -7.07 6.17
N GLN A 62 -1.42 -7.54 6.96
CA GLN A 62 -2.47 -8.49 6.59
C GLN A 62 -3.35 -7.93 5.48
N GLN A 63 -3.71 -6.64 5.54
CA GLN A 63 -4.51 -5.99 4.50
C GLN A 63 -3.71 -5.80 3.21
N LEU A 64 -2.40 -5.50 3.30
CA LEU A 64 -1.57 -5.18 2.13
C LEU A 64 -1.10 -6.42 1.37
N ARG A 65 -0.80 -7.51 2.08
CA ARG A 65 -0.28 -8.76 1.52
C ARG A 65 -0.88 -9.95 2.31
N PRO A 66 -2.19 -10.22 2.20
CA PRO A 66 -2.88 -11.26 2.98
C PRO A 66 -2.25 -12.65 2.81
N ASN A 67 -1.92 -13.02 1.57
CA ASN A 67 -1.28 -14.30 1.29
C ASN A 67 0.12 -14.41 1.92
N ASP A 68 0.87 -13.30 2.08
CA ASP A 68 2.21 -13.36 2.69
C ASP A 68 2.14 -13.50 4.20
N TYR A 69 1.08 -12.97 4.81
CA TYR A 69 0.83 -13.14 6.23
C TYR A 69 0.41 -14.57 6.54
N GLU A 70 -0.45 -15.15 5.70
CA GLU A 70 -0.76 -16.58 5.74
C GLU A 70 0.52 -17.44 5.58
N ASN A 71 1.52 -16.95 4.83
CA ASN A 71 2.79 -17.63 4.56
C ASN A 71 3.99 -17.12 5.39
N TYR A 72 3.77 -16.37 6.49
CA TYR A 72 4.79 -16.02 7.50
C TYR A 72 6.01 -15.16 7.05
N ILE A 73 5.85 -14.19 6.14
CA ILE A 73 6.97 -13.35 5.62
C ILE A 73 7.23 -12.06 6.46
N TRP A 74 6.43 -11.79 7.49
CA TRP A 74 6.42 -10.51 8.21
C TRP A 74 7.09 -10.53 9.60
N ASN A 75 7.85 -11.57 9.92
CA ASN A 75 8.66 -11.68 11.14
C ASN A 75 10.04 -11.04 10.98
#